data_AF-A0AAV4YGK6-F1
#
_entry.id   AF-A0AAV4YGK6-F1
#
_cell.length_a   1.000
_cell.length_b   1.000
_cell.length_c   1.000
_cell.angle_alpha   90.00
_cell.angle_beta   90.00
_cell.angle_gamma   90.00
#
_symmetry.space_group_name_H-M   'P 1'
#
loop_
_entity.id
_entity.type
_entity.pdbx_description
1 polymer ?
#
loop_
_entity_poly.entity_id
_entity_poly.type
_entity_poly.pdbx_seq_one_letter_code
_entity_poly.pdbx_strand_id
1 'polypeptide(L)'
;MALMRPGVVAFEEQDEQHHDSLLFRYQLATRVSKGEPIPAHLALTWIKNSQEYTLRTPARRCAEQFATLFKLQYADQFGDGMIVKSNKTRLTLHYYPASASLRGFSLEQPGLPDPSVLKAPVKKMIAIADTSTELLSAYSRYLGKKGASADDIEAMLLLPDALLSVQTHPVLKRFKSWVDEQLAGPSKGLVRLADLWRQIGLEPPERFNKKEMELITTLEAKAGFGVAPDPRYHHAKPAVDGDIVLFPEGHGPNFEPSQAFNETSMTLRLGAMVAAVDSHVDSAELNTLQILIDHDTHLSPIEKRSLHAYLHWRLNTPANMTGLKERVGALGDAEKDVVRHILVRVAFADGKVTPDEIKQLEKLYTALGFDKTQVTADVHKFTSSKGAPASATPTSKTTTQKPGFALNDELLALHASETESVQSLLGTIFVDDTPEEQHVIAEGEPIAADTGGLDQAHNSLFEQLITKERWDRKDVLAACESLKLMLDGSIETINDWAYEQVDAPVIDDDEDIYIDLEIANELKAG
;
A
#
# COMPACT_ATOMS: atom_id res chain seq x y z
N MET A 1 -35.35 -7.23 -36.54
CA MET A 1 -36.68 -6.58 -36.37
C MET A 1 -36.57 -5.11 -36.03
N ALA A 2 -35.74 -4.72 -35.05
CA ALA A 2 -35.65 -3.32 -34.62
C ALA A 2 -35.14 -2.33 -35.70
N LEU A 3 -34.19 -2.74 -36.54
CA LEU A 3 -33.69 -1.91 -37.66
C LEU A 3 -34.76 -1.63 -38.75
N MET A 4 -35.78 -2.49 -38.86
CA MET A 4 -36.85 -2.38 -39.87
C MET A 4 -38.14 -1.75 -39.30
N ARG A 5 -38.33 -1.78 -37.98
CA ARG A 5 -39.52 -1.26 -37.27
C ARG A 5 -39.11 -0.59 -35.95
N PRO A 6 -38.46 0.59 -36.01
CA PRO A 6 -37.93 1.27 -34.83
C PRO A 6 -39.01 1.73 -33.82
N GLY A 7 -40.28 1.87 -34.25
CA GLY A 7 -41.38 2.23 -33.36
C GLY A 7 -42.08 1.05 -32.64
N VAL A 8 -41.66 -0.19 -32.91
CA VAL A 8 -42.28 -1.42 -32.36
C VAL A 8 -41.36 -2.10 -31.33
N VAL A 9 -40.07 -1.78 -31.36
CA VAL A 9 -39.06 -2.36 -30.47
C VAL A 9 -38.42 -1.21 -29.70
N ALA A 10 -38.70 -1.13 -28.40
CA ALA A 10 -37.94 -0.29 -27.48
C ALA A 10 -36.67 -1.04 -27.10
N PHE A 11 -35.52 -0.39 -27.19
CA PHE A 11 -34.28 -0.90 -26.61
C PHE A 11 -34.11 -0.25 -25.24
N GLU A 12 -33.95 -1.07 -24.21
CA GLU A 12 -33.27 -0.60 -23.01
C GLU A 12 -31.77 -0.53 -23.35
N GLU A 13 -31.10 0.56 -22.99
CA GLU A 13 -29.66 0.75 -23.23
C GLU A 13 -28.77 -0.33 -22.55
N GLN A 14 -29.37 -1.28 -21.83
CA GLN A 14 -28.72 -2.33 -21.04
C GLN A 14 -28.57 -3.69 -21.74
N ASP A 15 -29.03 -3.86 -22.98
CA ASP A 15 -28.83 -5.12 -23.74
C ASP A 15 -27.37 -5.27 -24.23
N GLU A 16 -26.42 -5.45 -23.29
CA GLU A 16 -24.98 -5.57 -23.53
C GLU A 16 -24.53 -6.96 -24.05
N GLN A 17 -25.45 -7.91 -24.33
CA GLN A 17 -25.11 -9.34 -24.35
C GLN A 17 -24.91 -10.05 -25.71
N HIS A 18 -24.91 -9.38 -26.86
CA HIS A 18 -24.69 -10.07 -28.14
C HIS A 18 -23.48 -9.56 -28.94
N HIS A 19 -22.42 -10.39 -28.94
CA HIS A 19 -21.10 -10.29 -29.58
C HIS A 19 -21.10 -10.28 -31.13
N ASP A 20 -22.24 -10.02 -31.78
CA ASP A 20 -22.29 -9.95 -33.26
C ASP A 20 -23.36 -8.95 -33.72
N SER A 21 -23.26 -7.75 -33.18
CA SER A 21 -24.36 -6.81 -33.19
C SER A 21 -24.34 -5.97 -34.48
N LEU A 22 -25.13 -6.42 -35.48
CA LEU A 22 -25.55 -5.59 -36.60
C LEU A 22 -26.08 -4.21 -36.12
N LEU A 23 -26.67 -4.17 -34.92
CA LEU A 23 -27.13 -2.96 -34.24
C LEU A 23 -25.96 -2.06 -33.82
N PHE A 24 -24.89 -2.60 -33.22
CA PHE A 24 -23.67 -1.85 -32.89
C PHE A 24 -23.08 -1.18 -34.14
N ARG A 25 -22.88 -1.94 -35.22
CA ARG A 25 -22.31 -1.40 -36.47
C ARG A 25 -23.19 -0.31 -37.05
N TYR A 26 -24.51 -0.47 -36.99
CA TYR A 26 -25.47 0.54 -37.42
C TYR A 26 -25.44 1.81 -36.54
N GLN A 27 -25.42 1.66 -35.21
CA GLN A 27 -25.36 2.78 -34.27
C GLN A 27 -24.07 3.58 -34.44
N LEU A 28 -22.93 2.90 -34.54
CA LEU A 28 -21.62 3.49 -34.80
C LEU A 28 -21.61 4.27 -36.13
N ALA A 29 -22.08 3.64 -37.21
CA ALA A 29 -22.15 4.27 -38.53
C ALA A 29 -23.07 5.51 -38.55
N THR A 30 -24.22 5.42 -37.88
CA THR A 30 -25.20 6.53 -37.80
C THR A 30 -24.61 7.73 -37.05
N ARG A 31 -23.98 7.49 -35.89
CA ARG A 31 -23.33 8.54 -35.09
C ARG A 31 -22.20 9.22 -35.87
N VAL A 32 -21.32 8.45 -36.47
CA VAL A 32 -20.20 8.97 -37.28
C VAL A 32 -20.70 9.74 -38.50
N SER A 33 -21.77 9.29 -39.15
CA SER A 33 -22.38 10.02 -40.27
C SER A 33 -22.95 11.38 -39.86
N LYS A 34 -23.39 11.52 -38.61
CA LYS A 34 -23.89 12.79 -38.05
C LYS A 34 -22.80 13.67 -37.45
N GLY A 35 -21.56 13.17 -37.35
CA GLY A 35 -20.47 13.86 -36.67
C GLY A 35 -20.63 13.94 -35.14
N GLU A 36 -21.46 13.07 -34.56
CA GLU A 36 -21.68 13.00 -33.12
C GLU A 36 -20.53 12.25 -32.41
N PRO A 37 -20.21 12.60 -31.15
CA PRO A 37 -19.22 11.88 -30.36
C PRO A 37 -19.68 10.45 -30.06
N ILE A 38 -18.72 9.53 -30.05
CA ILE A 38 -18.91 8.13 -29.68
C ILE A 38 -18.87 8.03 -28.14
N PRO A 39 -19.98 7.71 -27.47
CA PRO A 39 -20.02 7.64 -26.01
C PRO A 39 -19.29 6.41 -25.48
N ALA A 40 -18.93 6.44 -24.20
CA ALA A 40 -18.15 5.39 -23.54
C ALA A 40 -18.75 3.98 -23.67
N HIS A 41 -20.07 3.82 -23.55
CA HIS A 41 -20.72 2.52 -23.73
C HIS A 41 -20.54 1.97 -25.14
N LEU A 42 -20.67 2.82 -26.18
CA LEU A 42 -20.53 2.42 -27.57
C LEU A 42 -19.06 2.13 -27.92
N ALA A 43 -18.12 2.86 -27.30
CA ALA A 43 -16.69 2.58 -27.39
C ALA A 43 -16.33 1.22 -26.77
N LEU A 44 -16.90 0.88 -25.60
CA LEU A 44 -16.73 -0.42 -24.97
C LEU A 44 -17.27 -1.54 -25.86
N THR A 45 -18.47 -1.37 -26.43
CA THR A 45 -19.02 -2.32 -27.40
C THR A 45 -18.13 -2.45 -28.64
N TRP A 46 -17.55 -1.34 -29.13
CA TRP A 46 -16.63 -1.38 -30.26
C TRP A 46 -15.40 -2.24 -29.95
N ILE A 47 -14.81 -2.07 -28.77
CA ILE A 47 -13.65 -2.89 -28.38
C ILE A 47 -14.02 -4.38 -28.27
N LYS A 48 -15.14 -4.71 -27.62
CA LYS A 48 -15.58 -6.11 -27.44
C LYS A 48 -15.85 -6.83 -28.76
N ASN A 49 -16.22 -6.09 -29.82
CA ASN A 49 -16.51 -6.62 -31.15
C ASN A 49 -15.35 -6.42 -32.16
N SER A 50 -14.21 -5.87 -31.73
CA SER A 50 -13.07 -5.64 -32.62
C SER A 50 -12.25 -6.92 -32.78
N GLN A 51 -11.83 -7.23 -34.01
CA GLN A 51 -10.89 -8.33 -34.27
C GLN A 51 -9.44 -7.96 -33.89
N GLU A 52 -9.17 -6.69 -33.61
CA GLU A 52 -7.81 -6.23 -33.27
C GLU A 52 -7.45 -6.44 -31.81
N TYR A 53 -8.41 -6.79 -30.96
CA TYR A 53 -8.21 -6.85 -29.53
C TYR A 53 -9.04 -7.95 -28.89
N THR A 54 -8.39 -8.75 -28.04
CA THR A 54 -9.03 -9.77 -27.22
C THR A 54 -8.83 -9.39 -25.77
N LEU A 55 -9.92 -9.36 -24.99
CA LEU A 55 -9.85 -9.08 -23.56
C LEU A 55 -9.01 -10.15 -22.85
N ARG A 56 -7.99 -9.72 -22.11
CA ARG A 56 -7.19 -10.59 -21.24
C ARG A 56 -8.03 -11.12 -20.06
N THR A 57 -7.52 -12.13 -19.37
CA THR A 57 -8.20 -12.80 -18.25
C THR A 57 -8.77 -11.85 -17.19
N PRO A 58 -8.05 -10.80 -16.72
CA PRO A 58 -8.60 -9.87 -15.74
C PRO A 58 -9.89 -9.18 -16.20
N ALA A 59 -9.88 -8.66 -17.42
CA ALA A 59 -11.04 -8.00 -18.00
C ALA A 59 -12.20 -8.97 -18.31
N ARG A 60 -11.92 -10.26 -18.58
CA ARG A 60 -12.93 -11.29 -18.81
C ARG A 60 -13.57 -11.77 -17.51
N ARG A 61 -12.76 -12.07 -16.49
CA ARG A 61 -13.21 -12.55 -15.17
C ARG A 61 -13.98 -11.46 -14.42
N CYS A 62 -13.51 -10.21 -14.53
CA CYS A 62 -14.08 -9.05 -13.83
C CYS A 62 -14.77 -8.11 -14.82
N ALA A 63 -15.71 -8.62 -15.62
CA ALA A 63 -16.29 -7.91 -16.76
C ALA A 63 -17.05 -6.62 -16.38
N GLU A 64 -17.75 -6.61 -15.23
CA GLU A 64 -18.49 -5.44 -14.75
C GLU A 64 -17.56 -4.34 -14.23
N GLN A 65 -16.56 -4.72 -13.43
CA GLN A 65 -15.51 -3.85 -12.92
C GLN A 65 -14.72 -3.24 -14.08
N PHE A 66 -14.33 -4.06 -15.06
CA PHE A 66 -13.66 -3.62 -16.27
C PHE A 66 -14.50 -2.63 -17.07
N ALA A 67 -15.78 -2.94 -17.30
CA ALA A 67 -16.68 -2.04 -18.02
C ALA A 67 -16.79 -0.67 -17.34
N THR A 68 -16.82 -0.65 -16.00
CA THR A 68 -16.87 0.59 -15.21
C THR A 68 -15.58 1.38 -15.32
N LEU A 69 -14.41 0.75 -15.13
CA LEU A 69 -13.10 1.40 -15.27
C LEU A 69 -12.88 1.94 -16.68
N PHE A 70 -13.20 1.13 -17.69
CA PHE A 70 -13.09 1.54 -19.08
C PHE A 70 -13.94 2.79 -19.36
N LYS A 71 -15.20 2.81 -18.90
CA LYS A 71 -16.10 3.95 -19.10
C LYS A 71 -15.57 5.21 -18.41
N LEU A 72 -15.02 5.08 -17.19
CA LEU A 72 -14.42 6.19 -16.44
C LEU A 72 -13.17 6.75 -17.13
N GLN A 73 -12.21 5.89 -17.49
CA GLN A 73 -10.98 6.31 -18.17
C GLN A 73 -11.26 6.87 -19.57
N TYR A 74 -12.25 6.32 -20.28
CA TYR A 74 -12.68 6.85 -21.57
C TYR A 74 -13.25 8.26 -21.45
N ALA A 75 -14.10 8.50 -20.43
CA ALA A 75 -14.66 9.81 -20.17
C ALA A 75 -13.58 10.82 -19.74
N ASP A 76 -12.58 10.39 -18.96
CA ASP A 76 -11.44 11.23 -18.59
C ASP A 76 -10.63 11.67 -19.83
N GLN A 77 -10.39 10.75 -20.77
CA GLN A 77 -9.60 11.05 -21.97
C GLN A 77 -10.38 11.77 -23.08
N PHE A 78 -11.67 11.50 -23.24
CA PHE A 78 -12.46 11.96 -24.40
C PHE A 78 -13.71 12.78 -24.03
N GLY A 79 -13.96 13.05 -22.75
CA GLY A 79 -15.15 13.75 -22.28
C GLY A 79 -16.44 13.07 -22.76
N ASP A 80 -17.28 13.81 -23.48
CA ASP A 80 -18.54 13.33 -24.05
C ASP A 80 -18.35 12.24 -25.13
N GLY A 81 -17.13 12.08 -25.66
CA GLY A 81 -16.75 10.96 -26.50
C GLY A 81 -15.85 11.26 -27.68
N MET A 82 -15.30 10.21 -28.29
CA MET A 82 -14.38 10.34 -29.42
C MET A 82 -15.11 10.72 -30.70
N ILE A 83 -14.64 11.78 -31.37
CA ILE A 83 -15.12 12.16 -32.69
C ILE A 83 -14.32 11.43 -33.77
N VAL A 84 -15.00 10.60 -34.57
CA VAL A 84 -14.41 9.83 -35.66
C VAL A 84 -14.90 10.39 -37.00
N LYS A 85 -13.97 10.60 -37.95
CA LYS A 85 -14.31 11.07 -39.29
C LYS A 85 -14.88 9.93 -40.14
N SER A 86 -15.88 10.26 -40.96
CA SER A 86 -16.49 9.34 -41.92
C SER A 86 -15.45 8.76 -42.90
N ASN A 87 -15.47 7.44 -43.10
CA ASN A 87 -14.58 6.73 -43.99
C ASN A 87 -15.24 6.39 -45.35
N LYS A 88 -14.41 5.94 -46.30
CA LYS A 88 -14.88 5.62 -47.66
C LYS A 88 -15.64 4.29 -47.73
N THR A 89 -15.32 3.33 -46.85
CA THR A 89 -16.02 2.03 -46.78
C THR A 89 -17.48 2.24 -46.40
N ARG A 90 -18.39 1.53 -47.07
CA ARG A 90 -19.83 1.63 -46.83
C ARG A 90 -20.30 0.48 -45.95
N LEU A 91 -21.23 0.78 -45.05
CA LEU A 91 -21.80 -0.20 -44.15
C LEU A 91 -22.61 -1.23 -44.95
N THR A 92 -22.25 -2.50 -44.79
CA THR A 92 -23.02 -3.64 -45.31
C THR A 92 -23.37 -4.56 -44.15
N LEU A 93 -24.67 -4.78 -43.93
CA LEU A 93 -25.21 -5.58 -42.84
C LEU A 93 -25.84 -6.85 -43.40
N HIS A 94 -25.26 -8.01 -43.09
CA HIS A 94 -25.79 -9.32 -43.47
C HIS A 94 -26.33 -10.03 -42.25
N TYR A 95 -27.60 -10.45 -42.30
CA TYR A 95 -28.20 -11.27 -41.25
C TYR A 95 -28.34 -12.72 -41.72
N TYR A 96 -27.82 -13.65 -40.91
CA TYR A 96 -27.98 -15.08 -41.10
C TYR A 96 -28.82 -15.65 -39.95
N PRO A 97 -30.01 -16.22 -40.24
CA PRO A 97 -30.80 -16.90 -39.23
C PRO A 97 -30.07 -18.11 -38.64
N ALA A 98 -30.35 -18.45 -37.38
CA ALA A 98 -29.80 -19.65 -36.73
C ALA A 98 -30.24 -20.95 -37.41
N SER A 99 -31.36 -20.93 -38.15
CA SER A 99 -31.83 -22.08 -38.93
C SER A 99 -31.19 -22.10 -40.31
N ALA A 100 -30.42 -23.15 -40.60
CA ALA A 100 -29.73 -23.33 -41.89
C ALA A 100 -30.68 -23.46 -43.11
N SER A 101 -31.97 -23.70 -42.89
CA SER A 101 -32.98 -23.77 -43.96
C SER A 101 -33.45 -22.39 -44.44
N LEU A 102 -33.20 -21.34 -43.65
CA LEU A 102 -33.55 -19.97 -44.00
C LEU A 102 -32.35 -19.27 -44.64
N ARG A 103 -32.59 -18.62 -45.79
CA ARG A 103 -31.53 -17.84 -46.46
C ARG A 103 -31.25 -16.56 -45.68
N GLY A 104 -29.97 -16.23 -45.52
CA GLY A 104 -29.56 -14.92 -45.04
C GLY A 104 -30.01 -13.81 -45.97
N PHE A 105 -30.14 -12.60 -45.44
CA PHE A 105 -30.49 -11.41 -46.23
C PHE A 105 -29.59 -10.22 -45.88
N SER A 106 -29.37 -9.36 -46.86
CA SER A 106 -28.64 -8.11 -46.71
C SER A 106 -29.61 -6.99 -46.36
N LEU A 107 -29.32 -6.23 -45.31
CA LEU A 107 -29.99 -4.97 -45.06
C LEU A 107 -29.24 -3.87 -45.82
N GLU A 108 -29.87 -3.34 -46.86
CA GLU A 108 -29.32 -2.20 -47.59
C GLU A 108 -29.49 -0.92 -46.76
N GLN A 109 -28.37 -0.29 -46.41
CA GLN A 109 -28.31 1.00 -45.71
C GLN A 109 -27.51 2.00 -46.60
N PRO A 110 -28.14 2.55 -47.65
CA PRO A 110 -27.44 3.37 -48.62
C PRO A 110 -26.88 4.65 -47.97
N GLY A 111 -25.57 4.86 -48.12
CA GLY A 111 -24.89 6.11 -47.75
C GLY A 111 -24.18 6.14 -46.41
N LEU A 112 -24.37 5.14 -45.53
CA LEU A 112 -23.69 5.10 -44.24
C LEU A 112 -22.22 4.65 -44.38
N PRO A 113 -21.28 5.31 -43.69
CA PRO A 113 -19.90 4.83 -43.56
C PRO A 113 -19.85 3.54 -42.72
N ASP A 114 -18.76 2.77 -42.82
CA ASP A 114 -18.48 1.66 -41.91
C ASP A 114 -17.26 1.96 -41.03
N PRO A 115 -17.43 2.64 -39.88
CA PRO A 115 -16.30 2.96 -39.02
C PRO A 115 -15.72 1.74 -38.29
N SER A 116 -16.44 0.61 -38.22
CA SER A 116 -15.98 -0.54 -37.41
C SER A 116 -14.70 -1.18 -37.96
N VAL A 117 -14.34 -0.93 -39.22
CA VAL A 117 -13.09 -1.40 -39.85
C VAL A 117 -11.88 -0.50 -39.53
N LEU A 118 -12.07 0.63 -38.85
CA LEU A 118 -11.01 1.58 -38.57
C LEU A 118 -10.12 1.12 -37.41
N LYS A 119 -8.82 0.98 -37.69
CA LYS A 119 -7.81 0.57 -36.71
C LYS A 119 -7.37 1.69 -35.75
N ALA A 120 -7.26 2.92 -36.26
CA ALA A 120 -6.70 4.03 -35.48
C ALA A 120 -7.54 4.41 -34.24
N PRO A 121 -8.88 4.49 -34.30
CA PRO A 121 -9.70 4.68 -33.10
C PRO A 121 -9.61 3.50 -32.14
N VAL A 122 -9.60 2.27 -32.67
CA VAL A 122 -9.48 1.04 -31.88
C VAL A 122 -8.18 1.02 -31.09
N LYS A 123 -7.03 1.34 -31.70
CA LYS A 123 -5.74 1.43 -30.99
C LYS A 123 -5.76 2.37 -29.79
N LYS A 124 -6.48 3.50 -29.86
CA LYS A 124 -6.62 4.41 -28.72
C LYS A 124 -7.43 3.80 -27.60
N MET A 125 -8.51 3.10 -27.94
CA MET A 125 -9.33 2.40 -26.96
C MET A 125 -8.57 1.20 -26.36
N ILE A 126 -7.70 0.53 -27.13
CA ILE A 126 -6.88 -0.59 -26.64
C ILE A 126 -6.01 -0.12 -25.47
N ALA A 127 -5.37 1.05 -25.60
CA ALA A 127 -4.57 1.61 -24.50
C ALA A 127 -5.39 1.82 -23.21
N ILE A 128 -6.65 2.27 -23.33
CA ILE A 128 -7.57 2.38 -22.19
C ILE A 128 -7.91 0.99 -21.64
N ALA A 129 -8.23 0.04 -22.51
CA ALA A 129 -8.58 -1.32 -22.11
C ALA A 129 -7.40 -2.02 -21.39
N ASP A 130 -6.17 -1.86 -21.87
CA ASP A 130 -4.99 -2.43 -21.25
C ASP A 130 -4.73 -1.79 -19.87
N THR A 131 -4.84 -0.47 -19.77
CA THR A 131 -4.72 0.23 -18.47
C THR A 131 -5.80 -0.22 -17.49
N SER A 132 -7.05 -0.34 -17.94
CA SER A 132 -8.17 -0.83 -17.12
C SER A 132 -8.00 -2.31 -16.73
N THR A 133 -7.37 -3.12 -17.58
CA THR A 133 -7.08 -4.53 -17.31
C THR A 133 -5.99 -4.67 -16.25
N GLU A 134 -4.94 -3.86 -16.36
CA GLU A 134 -3.81 -3.89 -15.43
C GLU A 134 -4.23 -3.51 -14.02
N LEU A 135 -5.08 -2.49 -13.88
CA LEU A 135 -5.65 -2.10 -12.57
C LEU A 135 -6.49 -3.20 -11.91
N LEU A 136 -6.93 -4.21 -12.68
CA LEU A 136 -7.71 -5.35 -12.18
C LEU A 136 -6.88 -6.62 -12.04
N SER A 137 -5.58 -6.61 -12.37
CA SER A 137 -4.75 -7.82 -12.39
C SER A 137 -4.72 -8.51 -11.02
N ALA A 138 -4.39 -7.77 -9.96
CA ALA A 138 -4.34 -8.30 -8.59
C ALA A 138 -5.70 -8.80 -8.09
N TYR A 139 -6.78 -8.03 -8.30
CA TYR A 139 -8.14 -8.42 -7.96
C TYR A 139 -8.58 -9.69 -8.70
N SER A 140 -8.32 -9.75 -10.01
CA SER A 140 -8.65 -10.91 -10.81
C SER A 140 -7.87 -12.15 -10.36
N ARG A 141 -6.57 -11.99 -10.06
CA ARG A 141 -5.72 -13.08 -9.56
C ARG A 141 -6.27 -13.65 -8.25
N TYR A 142 -6.75 -12.80 -7.35
CA TYR A 142 -7.41 -13.22 -6.12
C TYR A 142 -8.66 -14.07 -6.40
N LEU A 143 -9.57 -13.60 -7.26
CA LEU A 143 -10.79 -14.32 -7.64
C LEU A 143 -10.54 -15.62 -8.41
N GLY A 144 -9.33 -15.83 -8.94
CA GLY A 144 -8.94 -17.10 -9.56
C GLY A 144 -8.67 -18.21 -8.55
N LYS A 145 -8.47 -17.89 -7.27
CA LYS A 145 -8.14 -18.88 -6.23
C LYS A 145 -9.37 -19.71 -5.84
N LYS A 146 -9.17 -21.00 -5.55
CA LYS A 146 -10.23 -21.90 -5.07
C LYS A 146 -10.80 -21.39 -3.74
N GLY A 147 -12.11 -21.12 -3.71
CA GLY A 147 -12.82 -20.66 -2.51
C GLY A 147 -12.81 -19.16 -2.27
N ALA A 148 -12.16 -18.36 -3.12
CA ALA A 148 -12.19 -16.91 -3.03
C ALA A 148 -13.54 -16.35 -3.52
N SER A 149 -14.01 -15.30 -2.86
CA SER A 149 -15.25 -14.58 -3.17
C SER A 149 -14.99 -13.11 -3.47
N ALA A 150 -15.85 -12.51 -4.29
CA ALA A 150 -15.87 -11.06 -4.51
C ALA A 150 -16.30 -10.27 -3.26
N ASP A 151 -16.95 -10.95 -2.31
CA ASP A 151 -17.40 -10.39 -1.03
C ASP A 151 -16.33 -10.45 0.07
N ASP A 152 -15.16 -11.07 -0.20
CA ASP A 152 -14.07 -11.13 0.77
C ASP A 152 -13.41 -9.76 0.93
N ILE A 153 -13.01 -9.41 2.16
CA ILE A 153 -12.36 -8.13 2.42
C ILE A 153 -11.03 -7.99 1.65
N GLU A 154 -10.27 -9.08 1.51
CA GLU A 154 -9.03 -9.09 0.75
C GLU A 154 -9.29 -8.76 -0.73
N ALA A 155 -10.36 -9.32 -1.31
CA ALA A 155 -10.78 -8.97 -2.66
C ALA A 155 -11.16 -7.49 -2.77
N MET A 156 -11.93 -6.97 -1.80
CA MET A 156 -12.36 -5.56 -1.80
C MET A 156 -11.17 -4.60 -1.70
N LEU A 157 -10.17 -4.91 -0.89
CA LEU A 157 -9.01 -4.06 -0.70
C LEU A 157 -8.13 -3.98 -1.96
N LEU A 158 -8.16 -5.01 -2.81
CA LEU A 158 -7.49 -5.03 -4.11
C LEU A 158 -8.23 -4.24 -5.20
N LEU A 159 -9.47 -3.80 -4.98
CA LEU A 159 -10.20 -3.01 -5.97
C LEU A 159 -9.65 -1.58 -6.07
N PRO A 160 -9.54 -1.01 -7.28
CA PRO A 160 -9.22 0.40 -7.48
C PRO A 160 -10.21 1.35 -6.79
N ASP A 161 -9.74 2.50 -6.31
CA ASP A 161 -10.56 3.48 -5.58
C ASP A 161 -11.75 3.99 -6.41
N ALA A 162 -11.54 4.11 -7.72
CA ALA A 162 -12.58 4.46 -8.68
C ALA A 162 -13.78 3.49 -8.63
N LEU A 163 -13.57 2.22 -8.31
CA LEU A 163 -14.64 1.22 -8.18
C LEU A 163 -15.21 1.17 -6.76
N LEU A 164 -14.39 1.35 -5.74
CA LEU A 164 -14.84 1.38 -4.34
C LEU A 164 -15.80 2.55 -4.05
N SER A 165 -15.60 3.70 -4.70
CA SER A 165 -16.53 4.82 -4.58
C SER A 165 -17.90 4.55 -5.23
N VAL A 166 -17.93 3.68 -6.24
CA VAL A 166 -19.13 3.29 -7.01
C VAL A 166 -19.86 2.11 -6.34
N GLN A 167 -19.12 1.21 -5.70
CA GLN A 167 -19.65 0.03 -5.02
C GLN A 167 -19.66 0.23 -3.50
N THR A 168 -20.86 0.45 -2.93
CA THR A 168 -21.00 0.56 -1.46
C THR A 168 -20.93 -0.81 -0.80
N HIS A 169 -19.72 -1.28 -0.48
CA HIS A 169 -19.56 -2.57 0.20
C HIS A 169 -19.99 -2.48 1.69
N PRO A 170 -20.86 -3.38 2.17
CA PRO A 170 -21.35 -3.34 3.55
C PRO A 170 -20.25 -3.46 4.61
N VAL A 171 -19.23 -4.29 4.37
CA VAL A 171 -18.14 -4.53 5.31
C VAL A 171 -17.29 -3.27 5.49
N LEU A 172 -16.78 -2.69 4.40
CA LEU A 172 -16.01 -1.45 4.45
C LEU A 172 -16.82 -0.28 5.03
N LYS A 173 -18.12 -0.20 4.72
CA LYS A 173 -19.01 0.82 5.29
C LYS A 173 -19.17 0.65 6.80
N ARG A 174 -19.38 -0.58 7.27
CA ARG A 174 -19.47 -0.90 8.70
C ARG A 174 -18.14 -0.60 9.40
N PHE A 175 -17.03 -1.03 8.80
CA PHE A 175 -15.70 -0.78 9.32
C PHE A 175 -15.42 0.72 9.46
N LYS A 176 -15.70 1.52 8.42
CA LYS A 176 -15.56 2.98 8.46
C LYS A 176 -16.43 3.62 9.53
N SER A 177 -17.68 3.19 9.65
CA SER A 177 -18.60 3.68 10.70
C SER A 177 -18.04 3.38 12.09
N TRP A 178 -17.49 2.18 12.29
CA TRP A 178 -16.83 1.81 13.55
C TRP A 178 -15.60 2.68 13.82
N VAL A 179 -14.74 2.92 12.82
CA VAL A 179 -13.58 3.82 12.96
C VAL A 179 -14.03 5.21 13.39
N ASP A 180 -15.04 5.78 12.71
CA ASP A 180 -15.58 7.11 13.03
C ASP A 180 -16.14 7.18 14.47
N GLU A 181 -16.81 6.11 14.92
CA GLU A 181 -17.29 5.98 16.30
C GLU A 181 -16.15 5.93 17.33
N GLN A 182 -15.08 5.19 17.06
CA GLN A 182 -13.92 5.12 17.96
C GLN A 182 -13.14 6.44 18.03
N LEU A 183 -13.05 7.16 16.91
CA LEU A 183 -12.42 8.49 16.84
C LEU A 183 -13.24 9.55 17.61
N ALA A 184 -14.57 9.51 17.50
CA ALA A 184 -15.47 10.43 18.21
C ALA A 184 -15.69 10.04 19.69
N GLY A 185 -15.39 8.80 20.05
CA GLY A 185 -15.62 8.23 21.37
C GLY A 185 -14.66 8.73 22.46
N PRO A 186 -14.93 8.37 23.73
CA PRO A 186 -14.11 8.77 24.87
C PRO A 186 -12.71 8.17 24.86
N SER A 187 -12.52 7.04 24.15
CA SER A 187 -11.22 6.39 23.96
C SER A 187 -10.31 7.13 22.99
N LYS A 188 -10.80 8.17 22.28
CA LYS A 188 -10.03 8.97 21.30
C LYS A 188 -9.25 8.08 20.33
N GLY A 189 -9.89 7.04 19.80
CA GLY A 189 -9.31 6.10 18.85
C GLY A 189 -8.48 4.96 19.45
N LEU A 190 -8.31 4.87 20.79
CA LEU A 190 -7.65 3.70 21.40
C LEU A 190 -8.52 2.45 21.29
N VAL A 191 -7.99 1.42 20.63
CA VAL A 191 -8.65 0.14 20.37
C VAL A 191 -7.64 -0.99 20.46
N ARG A 192 -8.11 -2.23 20.63
CA ARG A 192 -7.23 -3.41 20.53
C ARG A 192 -6.98 -3.78 19.08
N LEU A 193 -5.77 -4.26 18.78
CA LEU A 193 -5.42 -4.73 17.44
C LEU A 193 -6.39 -5.83 16.96
N ALA A 194 -6.73 -6.77 17.84
CA ALA A 194 -7.69 -7.84 17.55
C ALA A 194 -9.10 -7.34 17.17
N ASP A 195 -9.53 -6.18 17.70
CA ASP A 195 -10.85 -5.63 17.38
C ASP A 195 -10.88 -5.08 15.95
N LEU A 196 -9.76 -4.56 15.44
CA LEU A 196 -9.64 -4.13 14.04
C LEU A 196 -9.89 -5.31 13.09
N TRP A 197 -9.27 -6.47 13.35
CA TRP A 197 -9.48 -7.70 12.56
C TRP A 197 -10.92 -8.21 12.61
N ARG A 198 -11.53 -8.20 13.80
CA ARG A 198 -12.93 -8.60 13.96
C ARG A 198 -13.90 -7.73 13.15
N GLN A 199 -13.63 -6.43 13.02
CA GLN A 199 -14.51 -5.53 12.26
C GLN A 199 -14.43 -5.73 10.75
N ILE A 200 -13.30 -6.24 10.25
CA ILE A 200 -13.12 -6.64 8.85
C ILE A 200 -13.50 -8.11 8.60
N GLY A 201 -13.93 -8.85 9.62
CA GLY A 201 -14.38 -10.23 9.50
C GLY A 201 -13.26 -11.27 9.41
N LEU A 202 -12.04 -10.90 9.84
CA LEU A 202 -10.88 -11.80 9.87
C LEU A 202 -10.55 -12.22 11.31
N GLU A 203 -9.89 -13.36 11.45
CA GLU A 203 -9.34 -13.80 12.73
C GLU A 203 -8.08 -13.00 13.07
N PRO A 204 -7.89 -12.58 14.34
CA PRO A 204 -6.68 -11.88 14.75
C PRO A 204 -5.42 -12.70 14.41
N PRO A 205 -4.36 -12.05 13.92
CA PRO A 205 -3.16 -12.76 13.50
C PRO A 205 -2.40 -13.30 14.72
N GLU A 206 -1.73 -14.44 14.60
CA GLU A 206 -0.85 -14.97 15.67
C GLU A 206 0.46 -14.17 15.80
N ARG A 207 0.89 -13.52 14.71
CA ARG A 207 2.11 -12.71 14.63
C ARG A 207 1.85 -11.47 13.78
N PHE A 208 2.55 -10.37 14.09
CA PHE A 208 2.41 -9.11 13.37
C PHE A 208 3.60 -8.90 12.41
N ASN A 209 3.42 -9.32 11.15
CA ASN A 209 4.46 -9.34 10.13
C ASN A 209 4.16 -8.32 9.02
N LYS A 210 4.95 -8.39 7.93
CA LYS A 210 4.81 -7.52 6.76
C LYS A 210 3.41 -7.60 6.12
N LYS A 211 2.80 -8.79 6.09
CA LYS A 211 1.46 -9.01 5.51
C LYS A 211 0.37 -8.25 6.27
N GLU A 212 0.38 -8.32 7.59
CA GLU A 212 -0.56 -7.60 8.46
C GLU A 212 -0.37 -6.08 8.35
N MET A 213 0.89 -5.64 8.20
CA MET A 213 1.23 -4.24 7.96
C MET A 213 0.72 -3.71 6.61
N GLU A 214 0.86 -4.49 5.55
CA GLU A 214 0.32 -4.16 4.22
C GLU A 214 -1.21 -4.10 4.23
N LEU A 215 -1.86 -5.02 4.97
CA LEU A 215 -3.31 -5.00 5.16
C LEU A 215 -3.78 -3.73 5.87
N ILE A 216 -3.16 -3.35 7.00
CA ILE A 216 -3.47 -2.10 7.71
C ILE A 216 -3.24 -0.91 6.81
N THR A 217 -2.09 -0.84 6.12
CA THR A 217 -1.76 0.27 5.20
C THR A 217 -2.82 0.43 4.12
N THR A 218 -3.30 -0.69 3.56
CA THR A 218 -4.34 -0.66 2.54
C THR A 218 -5.66 -0.18 3.15
N LEU A 219 -6.03 -0.65 4.34
CA LEU A 219 -7.22 -0.19 5.06
C LEU A 219 -7.18 1.31 5.37
N GLU A 220 -6.03 1.81 5.86
CA GLU A 220 -5.79 3.24 6.12
C GLU A 220 -6.08 4.07 4.88
N ALA A 221 -5.51 3.67 3.73
CA ALA A 221 -5.69 4.34 2.46
C ALA A 221 -7.16 4.31 1.98
N LYS A 222 -7.85 3.18 2.11
CA LYS A 222 -9.24 3.03 1.63
C LYS A 222 -10.28 3.71 2.54
N ALA A 223 -10.10 3.65 3.86
CA ALA A 223 -11.11 4.16 4.80
C ALA A 223 -10.84 5.60 5.27
N GLY A 224 -9.59 6.08 5.15
CA GLY A 224 -9.20 7.46 5.45
C GLY A 224 -8.86 7.70 6.92
N PHE A 225 -8.09 6.79 7.51
CA PHE A 225 -7.60 6.89 8.89
C PHE A 225 -6.12 6.48 8.93
N GLY A 226 -5.45 6.72 10.05
CA GLY A 226 -4.11 6.17 10.32
C GLY A 226 -4.07 5.43 11.64
N VAL A 227 -3.05 4.59 11.79
CA VAL A 227 -2.80 3.80 12.99
C VAL A 227 -1.48 4.22 13.65
N ALA A 228 -1.49 4.31 14.97
CA ALA A 228 -0.29 4.40 15.77
C ALA A 228 -0.21 3.19 16.74
N PRO A 229 0.96 2.52 16.83
CA PRO A 229 2.20 2.85 16.15
C PRO A 229 2.18 2.36 14.71
N ASP A 230 2.87 3.09 13.85
CA ASP A 230 3.14 2.70 12.46
C ASP A 230 4.64 2.39 12.36
N PRO A 231 5.05 1.15 12.11
CA PRO A 231 6.45 0.76 11.94
C PRO A 231 7.23 1.59 10.91
N ARG A 232 6.57 2.13 9.87
CA ARG A 232 7.20 2.92 8.81
C ARG A 232 7.71 4.28 9.31
N TYR A 233 6.97 4.89 10.25
CA TYR A 233 7.22 6.27 10.67
C TYR A 233 7.58 6.39 12.16
N HIS A 234 6.98 5.57 13.01
CA HIS A 234 7.16 5.61 14.46
C HIS A 234 8.27 4.67 14.96
N HIS A 235 8.81 3.82 14.09
CA HIS A 235 9.82 2.80 14.43
C HIS A 235 9.41 1.95 15.65
N ALA A 236 8.13 1.59 15.71
CA ALA A 236 7.53 0.79 16.76
C ALA A 236 6.45 -0.11 16.17
N LYS A 237 6.34 -1.34 16.69
CA LYS A 237 5.31 -2.30 16.30
C LYS A 237 4.29 -2.46 17.44
N PRO A 238 2.99 -2.64 17.13
CA PRO A 238 2.03 -3.05 18.14
C PRO A 238 2.29 -4.51 18.53
N ALA A 239 1.96 -4.86 19.78
CA ALA A 239 1.89 -6.26 20.18
C ALA A 239 0.63 -6.90 19.58
N VAL A 240 0.66 -8.22 19.35
CA VAL A 240 -0.46 -8.98 18.77
C VAL A 240 -1.75 -8.81 19.58
N ASP A 241 -1.66 -8.90 20.90
CA ASP A 241 -2.76 -8.64 21.84
C ASP A 241 -2.75 -7.20 22.40
N GLY A 242 -1.98 -6.31 21.76
CA GLY A 242 -1.77 -4.96 22.21
C GLY A 242 -2.84 -3.97 21.74
N ASP A 243 -2.74 -2.76 22.28
CA ASP A 243 -3.54 -1.64 21.85
C ASP A 243 -2.90 -0.94 20.64
N ILE A 244 -3.73 -0.26 19.87
CA ILE A 244 -3.38 0.69 18.80
C ILE A 244 -4.25 1.93 18.95
N VAL A 245 -3.83 3.04 18.35
CA VAL A 245 -4.59 4.29 18.34
C VAL A 245 -4.89 4.67 16.89
N LEU A 246 -6.19 4.77 16.59
CA LEU A 246 -6.69 5.29 15.32
C LEU A 246 -6.65 6.83 15.36
N PHE A 247 -6.32 7.46 14.23
CA PHE A 247 -6.38 8.91 14.09
C PHE A 247 -6.92 9.31 12.71
N PRO A 248 -7.52 10.51 12.56
CA PRO A 248 -8.21 10.89 11.34
C PRO A 248 -7.25 11.21 10.20
N GLU A 249 -7.69 10.98 8.96
CA GLU A 249 -7.01 11.26 7.68
C GLU A 249 -5.74 10.43 7.39
N GLY A 250 -5.13 9.85 8.42
CA GLY A 250 -3.89 9.09 8.28
C GLY A 250 -2.72 9.93 7.79
N HIS A 251 -1.68 9.25 7.30
CA HIS A 251 -0.50 9.89 6.72
C HIS A 251 -0.71 10.35 5.26
N GLY A 252 -1.68 9.74 4.56
CA GLY A 252 -1.93 10.01 3.13
C GLY A 252 -0.85 9.42 2.20
N PRO A 253 -0.98 9.61 0.89
CA PRO A 253 0.00 9.13 -0.09
C PRO A 253 1.30 9.94 0.00
N ASN A 254 2.45 9.26 -0.09
CA ASN A 254 3.79 9.86 -0.11
C ASN A 254 4.13 10.72 1.12
N PHE A 255 3.68 10.31 2.30
CA PHE A 255 4.10 10.94 3.53
C PHE A 255 5.59 10.71 3.78
N GLU A 256 6.32 11.80 3.97
CA GLU A 256 7.73 11.78 4.37
C GLU A 256 7.88 12.48 5.72
N PRO A 257 8.35 11.80 6.76
CA PRO A 257 8.52 12.39 8.08
C PRO A 257 9.62 13.45 8.06
N SER A 258 9.32 14.65 8.57
CA SER A 258 10.33 15.70 8.73
C SER A 258 11.36 15.35 9.81
N GLN A 259 12.44 16.12 9.85
CA GLN A 259 13.40 16.09 10.95
C GLN A 259 12.70 16.31 12.31
N ALA A 260 11.87 17.35 12.40
CA ALA A 260 11.16 17.70 13.63
C ALA A 260 10.25 16.56 14.10
N PHE A 261 9.64 15.81 13.16
CA PHE A 261 8.84 14.63 13.49
C PHE A 261 9.67 13.52 14.13
N ASN A 262 10.84 13.21 13.57
CA ASN A 262 11.70 12.16 14.11
C ASN A 262 12.25 12.53 15.49
N GLU A 263 12.73 13.77 15.67
CA GLU A 263 13.21 14.29 16.96
C GLU A 263 12.10 14.30 18.04
N THR A 264 10.90 14.72 17.64
CA THR A 264 9.74 14.72 18.53
C THR A 264 9.32 13.30 18.88
N SER A 265 9.24 12.39 17.91
CA SER A 265 8.93 10.97 18.13
C SER A 265 9.91 10.34 19.14
N MET A 266 11.21 10.64 19.02
CA MET A 266 12.22 10.20 19.97
C MET A 266 12.00 10.79 21.37
N THR A 267 11.74 12.09 21.44
CA THR A 267 11.44 12.80 22.69
C THR A 267 10.21 12.21 23.37
N LEU A 268 9.14 11.93 22.63
CA LEU A 268 7.92 11.30 23.15
C LEU A 268 8.19 9.88 23.64
N ARG A 269 9.00 9.10 22.92
CA ARG A 269 9.34 7.73 23.31
C ARG A 269 10.11 7.67 24.62
N LEU A 270 11.12 8.52 24.77
CA LEU A 270 11.92 8.68 26.00
C LEU A 270 11.11 9.30 27.13
N GLY A 271 10.31 10.32 26.81
CA GLY A 271 9.46 11.00 27.77
C GLY A 271 8.38 10.12 28.37
N ALA A 272 7.71 9.31 27.54
CA ALA A 272 6.76 8.32 28.01
C ALA A 272 7.42 7.26 28.90
N MET A 273 8.70 6.91 28.66
CA MET A 273 9.43 6.02 29.57
C MET A 273 9.66 6.66 30.94
N VAL A 274 10.06 7.94 31.00
CA VAL A 274 10.21 8.68 32.27
C VAL A 274 8.88 8.68 33.04
N ALA A 275 7.79 9.03 32.37
CA ALA A 275 6.46 9.11 32.98
C ALA A 275 5.93 7.74 33.45
N ALA A 276 6.37 6.63 32.84
CA ALA A 276 5.92 5.28 33.19
C ALA A 276 6.66 4.64 34.38
N VAL A 277 7.80 5.19 34.83
CA VAL A 277 8.67 4.55 35.85
C VAL A 277 7.96 4.33 37.19
N ASP A 278 7.12 5.27 37.63
CA ASP A 278 6.49 5.19 38.95
C ASP A 278 5.03 4.71 38.89
N SER A 279 4.59 4.11 37.78
CA SER A 279 3.23 3.55 37.60
C SER A 279 2.05 4.51 37.84
N HIS A 280 2.34 5.78 38.12
CA HIS A 280 1.43 6.92 38.09
C HIS A 280 2.01 7.96 37.14
N VAL A 281 1.34 8.13 36.00
CA VAL A 281 1.67 9.17 35.03
C VAL A 281 1.10 10.49 35.55
N ASP A 282 1.94 11.50 35.79
CA ASP A 282 1.46 12.82 36.21
C ASP A 282 0.80 13.56 35.03
N SER A 283 -0.38 14.11 35.27
CA SER A 283 -1.08 15.01 34.35
C SER A 283 -0.23 16.19 33.86
N ALA A 284 0.72 16.67 34.68
CA ALA A 284 1.63 17.76 34.30
C ALA A 284 2.68 17.33 33.26
N GLU A 285 3.24 16.12 33.39
CA GLU A 285 4.18 15.54 32.43
C GLU A 285 3.50 15.27 31.09
N LEU A 286 2.28 14.73 31.12
CA LEU A 286 1.45 14.51 29.93
C LEU A 286 1.15 15.79 29.17
N ASN A 287 0.72 16.83 29.89
CA ASN A 287 0.42 18.12 29.30
C ASN A 287 1.68 18.70 28.64
N THR A 288 2.86 18.45 29.21
CA THR A 288 4.11 18.94 28.63
C THR A 288 4.46 18.22 27.33
N LEU A 289 4.29 16.90 27.25
CA LEU A 289 4.50 16.16 26.00
C LEU A 289 3.50 16.59 24.90
N GLN A 290 2.26 16.92 25.27
CA GLN A 290 1.28 17.48 24.33
C GLN A 290 1.66 18.89 23.86
N ILE A 291 2.05 19.77 24.78
CA ILE A 291 2.52 21.14 24.49
C ILE A 291 3.72 21.12 23.54
N LEU A 292 4.61 20.14 23.67
CA LEU A 292 5.77 19.98 22.79
C LEU A 292 5.34 19.71 21.33
N ILE A 293 4.32 18.88 21.12
CA ILE A 293 3.78 18.61 19.79
C ILE A 293 3.02 19.84 19.26
N ASP A 294 2.17 20.45 20.10
CA ASP A 294 1.26 21.52 19.66
C ASP A 294 1.99 22.81 19.29
N HIS A 295 3.04 23.18 20.03
CA HIS A 295 3.77 24.43 19.82
C HIS A 295 4.95 24.31 18.85
N ASP A 296 5.31 23.12 18.39
CA ASP A 296 6.33 22.98 17.37
C ASP A 296 5.82 23.55 16.04
N THR A 297 6.47 24.61 15.55
CA THR A 297 6.13 25.28 14.29
C THR A 297 6.69 24.57 13.07
N HIS A 298 7.60 23.62 13.25
CA HIS A 298 8.22 22.83 12.19
C HIS A 298 7.42 21.57 11.86
N LEU A 299 6.48 21.17 12.72
CA LEU A 299 5.57 20.04 12.47
C LEU A 299 4.36 20.47 11.63
N SER A 300 4.10 19.72 10.56
CA SER A 300 2.87 19.79 9.80
C SER A 300 1.65 19.31 10.61
N PRO A 301 0.42 19.68 10.21
CA PRO A 301 -0.79 19.19 10.88
C PRO A 301 -0.92 17.67 10.89
N ILE A 302 -0.46 16.99 9.83
CA ILE A 302 -0.48 15.51 9.71
C ILE A 302 0.47 14.91 10.74
N GLU A 303 1.70 15.43 10.81
CA GLU A 303 2.70 15.01 11.79
C GLU A 303 2.23 15.20 13.23
N LYS A 304 1.61 16.34 13.54
CA LYS A 304 1.04 16.59 14.88
C LYS A 304 -0.02 15.54 15.24
N ARG A 305 -0.95 15.23 14.33
CA ARG A 305 -1.98 14.20 14.58
C ARG A 305 -1.36 12.83 14.79
N SER A 306 -0.40 12.45 13.96
CA SER A 306 0.35 11.19 14.07
C SER A 306 1.09 11.09 15.41
N LEU A 307 1.80 12.14 15.82
CA LEU A 307 2.56 12.18 17.07
C LEU A 307 1.65 12.17 18.30
N HIS A 308 0.49 12.84 18.25
CA HIS A 308 -0.52 12.76 19.31
C HIS A 308 -1.08 11.35 19.45
N ALA A 309 -1.38 10.68 18.34
CA ALA A 309 -1.82 9.28 18.35
C ALA A 309 -0.73 8.35 18.89
N TYR A 310 0.52 8.57 18.48
CA TYR A 310 1.67 7.82 18.99
C TYR A 310 1.90 8.02 20.48
N LEU A 311 1.82 9.26 20.98
CA LEU A 311 1.89 9.55 22.41
C LEU A 311 0.76 8.83 23.15
N HIS A 312 -0.48 8.92 22.65
CA HIS A 312 -1.62 8.24 23.27
C HIS A 312 -1.42 6.72 23.35
N TRP A 313 -0.86 6.12 22.29
CA TRP A 313 -0.50 4.70 22.28
C TRP A 313 0.58 4.38 23.33
N ARG A 314 1.65 5.17 23.40
CA ARG A 314 2.76 4.96 24.34
C ARG A 314 2.35 5.03 25.80
N LEU A 315 1.35 5.86 26.13
CA LEU A 315 0.86 6.02 27.49
C LEU A 315 -0.03 4.87 27.95
N ASN A 316 -0.66 4.16 27.01
CA ASN A 316 -1.56 3.05 27.30
C ASN A 316 -0.90 1.68 27.06
N THR A 317 0.32 1.65 26.51
CA THR A 317 1.07 0.41 26.25
C THR A 317 2.25 0.29 27.22
N PRO A 318 2.44 -0.84 27.90
CA PRO A 318 3.57 -1.03 28.82
C PRO A 318 4.91 -0.87 28.09
N ALA A 319 5.81 -0.07 28.64
CA ALA A 319 7.14 0.13 28.08
C ALA A 319 7.98 -1.15 28.23
N ASN A 320 8.34 -1.80 27.12
CA ASN A 320 9.34 -2.87 27.14
C ASN A 320 10.74 -2.26 27.31
N MET A 321 11.39 -2.51 28.45
CA MET A 321 12.75 -2.06 28.75
C MET A 321 13.82 -3.14 28.44
N THR A 322 13.40 -4.30 27.94
CA THR A 322 14.28 -5.44 27.68
C THR A 322 15.24 -5.13 26.53
N GLY A 323 16.54 -5.39 26.70
CA GLY A 323 17.58 -5.15 25.69
C GLY A 323 17.97 -3.67 25.49
N LEU A 324 17.21 -2.72 26.05
CA LEU A 324 17.45 -1.29 25.85
C LEU A 324 18.82 -0.83 26.41
N LYS A 325 19.24 -1.41 27.53
CA LYS A 325 20.56 -1.15 28.14
C LYS A 325 21.73 -1.53 27.23
N GLU A 326 21.63 -2.67 26.53
CA GLU A 326 22.67 -3.14 25.61
C GLU A 326 22.74 -2.26 24.38
N ARG A 327 21.58 -1.88 23.83
CA ARG A 327 21.49 -1.01 22.66
C ARG A 327 21.98 0.42 22.95
N VAL A 328 21.61 1.00 24.10
CA VAL A 328 22.17 2.28 24.56
C VAL A 328 23.68 2.16 24.83
N GLY A 329 24.14 1.02 25.32
CA GLY A 329 25.56 0.72 25.50
C GLY A 329 26.36 0.76 24.19
N ALA A 330 25.78 0.29 23.09
CA ALA A 330 26.39 0.24 21.75
C ALA A 330 26.55 1.62 21.06
N LEU A 331 25.92 2.66 21.58
CA LEU A 331 26.01 4.03 21.06
C LEU A 331 27.38 4.68 21.35
N GLY A 332 27.78 5.65 20.52
CA GLY A 332 28.90 6.54 20.81
C GLY A 332 28.60 7.54 21.93
N ASP A 333 29.62 8.26 22.37
CA ASP A 333 29.50 9.20 23.51
C ASP A 333 28.64 10.42 23.17
N ALA A 334 28.67 10.90 21.92
CA ALA A 334 27.86 12.03 21.47
C ALA A 334 26.36 11.68 21.44
N GLU A 335 26.02 10.48 20.95
CA GLU A 335 24.66 9.97 20.95
C GLU A 335 24.09 9.77 22.37
N LYS A 336 24.93 9.27 23.28
CA LYS A 336 24.60 9.12 24.70
C LYS A 336 24.32 10.47 25.36
N ASP A 337 25.04 11.53 24.99
CA ASP A 337 24.80 12.89 25.47
C ASP A 337 23.43 13.42 25.02
N VAL A 338 23.04 13.18 23.75
CA VAL A 338 21.73 13.58 23.22
C VAL A 338 20.59 12.89 23.98
N VAL A 339 20.69 11.57 24.20
CA VAL A 339 19.68 10.82 24.96
C VAL A 339 19.54 11.39 26.37
N ARG A 340 20.64 11.63 27.08
CA ARG A 340 20.63 12.21 28.43
C ARG A 340 20.02 13.61 28.47
N HIS A 341 20.36 14.45 27.50
CA HIS A 341 19.79 15.79 27.37
C HIS A 341 18.26 15.74 27.23
N ILE A 342 17.74 14.84 26.39
CA ILE A 342 16.30 14.70 26.17
C ILE A 342 15.60 14.19 27.43
N LEU A 343 16.18 13.22 28.13
CA LEU A 343 15.63 12.70 29.39
C LEU A 343 15.50 13.78 30.46
N VAL A 344 16.53 14.60 30.64
CA VAL A 344 16.51 15.74 31.58
C VAL A 344 15.49 16.78 31.13
N ARG A 345 15.43 17.06 29.82
CA ARG A 345 14.49 18.04 29.24
C ARG A 345 13.04 17.65 29.50
N VAL A 346 12.70 16.37 29.37
CA VAL A 346 11.34 15.89 29.64
C VAL A 346 11.05 15.82 31.14
N ALA A 347 11.98 15.30 31.96
CA ALA A 347 11.77 15.14 33.40
C ALA A 347 11.51 16.47 34.12
N PHE A 348 12.16 17.56 33.69
CA PHE A 348 12.04 18.89 34.33
C PHE A 348 11.35 19.92 33.43
N ALA A 349 10.38 19.44 32.64
CA ALA A 349 9.73 20.27 31.65
C ALA A 349 8.76 21.30 32.27
N ASP A 350 8.22 21.00 33.46
CA ASP A 350 7.41 21.90 34.29
C ASP A 350 8.23 23.03 34.95
N GLY A 351 9.57 22.96 34.83
CA GLY A 351 10.51 23.95 35.34
C GLY A 351 10.79 23.84 36.84
N LYS A 352 10.26 22.83 37.54
CA LYS A 352 10.61 22.51 38.91
C LYS A 352 11.51 21.28 38.90
N VAL A 353 12.37 21.18 39.90
CA VAL A 353 13.25 20.03 40.09
C VAL A 353 12.93 19.50 41.48
N THR A 354 12.11 18.46 41.56
CA THR A 354 11.77 17.83 42.83
C THR A 354 12.73 16.67 43.17
N PRO A 355 12.96 16.36 44.46
CA PRO A 355 13.81 15.24 44.84
C PRO A 355 13.30 13.88 44.33
N ASP A 356 12.01 13.74 44.08
CA ASP A 356 11.41 12.49 43.62
C ASP A 356 11.59 12.31 42.10
N GLU A 357 11.46 13.38 41.29
CA GLU A 357 11.85 13.39 39.88
C GLU A 357 13.34 13.05 39.68
N ILE A 358 14.23 13.59 40.53
CA ILE A 358 15.66 13.25 40.46
C ILE A 358 15.84 11.75 40.70
N LYS A 359 15.17 11.15 41.69
CA LYS A 359 15.26 9.69 41.94
C LYS A 359 14.70 8.88 40.78
N GLN A 360 13.62 9.32 40.14
CA GLN A 360 13.06 8.66 38.96
C GLN A 360 14.04 8.69 37.80
N LEU A 361 14.64 9.85 37.55
CA LEU A 361 15.65 10.01 36.52
C LEU A 361 16.91 9.18 36.82
N GLU A 362 17.34 9.10 38.08
CA GLU A 362 18.44 8.21 38.52
C GLU A 362 18.13 6.71 38.29
N LYS A 363 16.91 6.26 38.59
CA LYS A 363 16.47 4.89 38.29
C LYS A 363 16.53 4.64 36.78
N LEU A 364 16.03 5.58 35.98
CA LEU A 364 16.01 5.46 34.53
C LEU A 364 17.42 5.46 33.92
N TYR A 365 18.33 6.33 34.39
CA TYR A 365 19.74 6.34 34.01
C TYR A 365 20.37 4.97 34.26
N THR A 366 20.16 4.41 35.45
CA THR A 366 20.67 3.09 35.82
C THR A 366 20.09 1.98 34.92
N ALA A 367 18.80 2.06 34.60
CA ALA A 367 18.12 1.10 33.74
C ALA A 367 18.62 1.16 32.27
N LEU A 368 18.95 2.36 31.79
CA LEU A 368 19.53 2.58 30.46
C LEU A 368 21.05 2.33 30.40
N GLY A 369 21.71 2.10 31.55
CA GLY A 369 23.15 1.84 31.64
C GLY A 369 24.03 3.08 31.76
N PHE A 370 23.44 4.26 32.01
CA PHE A 370 24.16 5.47 32.36
C PHE A 370 24.60 5.48 33.83
N ASP A 371 25.63 6.26 34.14
CA ASP A 371 26.06 6.47 35.52
C ASP A 371 25.06 7.39 36.25
N LYS A 372 24.55 6.87 37.38
CA LYS A 372 23.68 7.59 38.31
C LYS A 372 24.26 8.95 38.74
N THR A 373 25.57 9.06 38.90
CA THR A 373 26.18 10.32 39.39
C THR A 373 26.09 11.47 38.39
N GLN A 374 25.91 11.17 37.09
CA GLN A 374 25.85 12.16 36.02
C GLN A 374 24.53 12.94 35.99
N VAL A 375 23.45 12.42 36.59
CA VAL A 375 22.15 13.10 36.65
C VAL A 375 22.28 14.51 37.20
N THR A 376 23.03 14.70 38.29
CA THR A 376 23.21 16.02 38.91
C THR A 376 23.95 17.02 38.00
N ALA A 377 24.95 16.54 37.26
CA ALA A 377 25.70 17.36 36.31
C ALA A 377 24.83 17.76 35.10
N ASP A 378 24.03 16.82 34.58
CA ASP A 378 23.18 17.07 33.42
C ASP A 378 21.98 17.97 33.77
N VAL A 379 21.43 17.85 35.00
CA VAL A 379 20.46 18.82 35.55
C VAL A 379 21.08 20.22 35.70
N HIS A 380 22.31 20.31 36.19
CA HIS A 380 23.00 21.59 36.32
C HIS A 380 23.26 22.24 34.95
N LYS A 381 23.65 21.45 33.93
CA LYS A 381 23.78 21.94 32.54
C LYS A 381 22.45 22.45 31.99
N PHE A 382 21.35 21.74 32.22
CA PHE A 382 20.01 22.13 31.76
C PHE A 382 19.50 23.41 32.43
N THR A 383 19.64 23.51 33.75
CA THR A 383 19.24 24.71 34.51
C THR A 383 20.11 25.92 34.16
N SER A 384 21.40 25.72 33.89
CA SER A 384 22.32 26.78 33.43
C SER A 384 22.00 27.26 32.01
N SER A 385 21.48 26.39 31.12
CA SER A 385 21.10 26.79 29.76
C SER A 385 19.74 27.50 29.68
N LYS A 386 18.76 27.11 30.51
CA LYS A 386 17.50 27.87 30.71
C LYS A 386 17.72 29.17 31.49
N GLY A 387 18.78 29.24 32.29
CA GLY A 387 19.08 30.31 33.24
C GLY A 387 20.20 31.25 32.82
N ALA A 388 20.17 31.80 31.62
CA ALA A 388 20.91 33.02 31.30
C ALA A 388 20.00 34.25 31.39
N PRO A 389 19.74 34.82 32.59
CA PRO A 389 19.42 36.23 32.64
C PRO A 389 20.68 36.97 32.18
N ALA A 390 20.51 37.87 31.20
CA ALA A 390 21.53 38.83 30.81
C ALA A 390 21.92 39.69 32.03
N SER A 391 22.87 39.21 32.84
CA SER A 391 23.40 39.96 33.95
C SER A 391 24.63 40.71 33.47
N ALA A 392 24.37 41.95 33.08
CA ALA A 392 25.36 42.96 32.79
C ALA A 392 26.29 43.17 33.99
N THR A 393 27.58 43.31 33.74
CA THR A 393 28.42 44.41 34.27
C THR A 393 29.79 44.44 33.56
N PRO A 394 30.54 45.56 33.62
CA PRO A 394 31.06 46.22 32.42
C PRO A 394 32.58 46.05 32.27
N THR A 395 33.13 46.39 31.10
CA THR A 395 34.00 47.56 30.88
C THR A 395 34.82 47.38 29.59
N SER A 396 34.76 48.40 28.74
CA SER A 396 35.80 48.88 27.82
C SER A 396 35.83 48.40 26.36
N LYS A 397 35.60 49.42 25.50
CA LYS A 397 36.16 49.72 24.16
C LYS A 397 35.39 49.22 22.93
N THR A 398 34.49 50.11 22.50
CA THR A 398 34.33 50.64 21.14
C THR A 398 34.70 49.72 19.97
N THR A 399 33.70 49.27 19.22
CA THR A 399 33.57 49.57 17.78
C THR A 399 32.10 49.34 17.35
N THR A 400 31.48 50.37 16.80
CA THR A 400 30.18 50.36 16.14
C THR A 400 30.20 49.51 14.87
N GLN A 401 29.48 48.38 14.85
CA GLN A 401 28.92 47.80 13.62
C GLN A 401 27.49 47.30 13.88
N LYS A 402 26.63 47.53 12.88
CA LYS A 402 25.17 47.31 12.85
C LYS A 402 24.80 45.84 13.14
N PRO A 403 23.63 45.54 13.71
CA PRO A 403 23.17 44.16 13.84
C PRO A 403 22.66 43.69 12.48
N GLY A 404 23.53 43.03 11.71
CA GLY A 404 23.08 42.10 10.68
C GLY A 404 22.75 40.78 11.36
N PHE A 405 21.54 40.26 11.15
CA PHE A 405 21.20 38.89 11.52
C PHE A 405 22.12 37.96 10.73
N ALA A 406 23.19 37.48 11.36
CA ALA A 406 24.06 36.47 10.81
C ALA A 406 23.57 35.12 11.33
N LEU A 407 23.01 34.30 10.45
CA LEU A 407 22.79 32.89 10.76
C LEU A 407 24.15 32.27 11.10
N ASN A 408 24.21 31.66 12.28
CA ASN A 408 25.44 31.12 12.80
C ASN A 408 25.62 29.70 12.21
N ASP A 409 26.41 29.59 11.15
CA ASP A 409 26.59 28.36 10.38
C ASP A 409 27.10 27.18 11.24
N GLU A 410 27.77 27.44 12.37
CA GLU A 410 28.16 26.41 13.35
C GLU A 410 26.96 25.83 14.14
N LEU A 411 25.92 26.61 14.42
CA LEU A 411 24.68 26.13 15.07
C LEU A 411 23.83 25.32 14.09
N LEU A 412 23.81 25.73 12.81
CA LEU A 412 23.17 24.96 11.74
C LEU A 412 23.90 23.64 11.47
N ALA A 413 25.24 23.62 11.52
CA ALA A 413 26.03 22.40 11.40
C ALA A 413 25.89 21.48 12.62
N LEU A 414 25.71 22.04 13.82
CA LEU A 414 25.40 21.27 15.03
C LEU A 414 24.03 20.58 14.87
N HIS A 415 22.98 21.34 14.51
CA HIS A 415 21.64 20.80 14.27
C HIS A 415 21.55 19.84 13.08
N ALA A 416 22.39 20.01 12.04
CA ALA A 416 22.49 19.11 10.90
C ALA A 416 23.41 17.88 11.14
N SER A 417 24.13 17.84 12.26
CA SER A 417 24.80 16.62 12.74
C SER A 417 23.90 15.84 13.69
N GLU A 418 23.10 16.55 14.48
CA GLU A 418 22.05 15.98 15.33
C GLU A 418 20.99 15.22 14.49
N THR A 419 20.72 15.63 13.24
CA THR A 419 19.78 14.97 12.30
C THR A 419 20.14 13.54 11.94
N GLU A 420 21.37 13.32 11.50
CA GLU A 420 21.83 12.00 11.06
C GLU A 420 22.00 11.08 12.26
N SER A 421 22.51 11.65 13.37
CA SER A 421 22.61 10.95 14.64
C SER A 421 21.24 10.53 15.17
N VAL A 422 20.21 11.38 15.18
CA VAL A 422 18.86 11.04 15.69
C VAL A 422 18.18 9.95 14.85
N GLN A 423 18.26 10.02 13.52
CA GLN A 423 17.70 8.97 12.65
C GLN A 423 18.44 7.64 12.81
N SER A 424 19.78 7.68 12.84
CA SER A 424 20.60 6.49 13.12
C SER A 424 20.27 5.89 14.50
N LEU A 425 20.06 6.75 15.50
CA LEU A 425 19.78 6.40 16.89
C LEU A 425 18.38 5.80 17.09
N LEU A 426 17.37 6.33 16.39
CA LEU A 426 16.03 5.73 16.34
C LEU A 426 16.07 4.32 15.75
N GLY A 427 16.89 4.10 14.71
CA GLY A 427 17.10 2.78 14.11
C GLY A 427 17.88 1.82 15.02
N THR A 428 18.98 2.27 15.63
CA THR A 428 19.86 1.39 16.43
C THR A 428 19.33 1.07 17.83
N ILE A 429 18.71 2.03 18.52
CA ILE A 429 18.23 1.79 19.90
C ILE A 429 16.95 0.95 19.91
N PHE A 430 16.12 1.04 18.86
CA PHE A 430 14.71 0.74 19.01
C PHE A 430 14.08 -0.15 17.94
N VAL A 431 14.86 -0.68 16.98
CA VAL A 431 14.40 -1.77 16.12
C VAL A 431 14.25 -3.05 16.95
N ASP A 432 13.06 -3.64 16.92
CA ASP A 432 12.79 -4.96 17.53
C ASP A 432 13.31 -6.06 16.59
N ASP A 433 14.55 -6.48 16.81
CA ASP A 433 15.03 -7.80 16.41
C ASP A 433 14.49 -8.83 17.41
N THR A 434 13.22 -9.21 17.26
CA THR A 434 12.81 -10.55 17.70
C THR A 434 13.52 -11.54 16.77
N PRO A 435 14.37 -12.46 17.27
CA PRO A 435 14.98 -13.46 16.42
C PRO A 435 13.86 -14.25 15.75
N GLU A 436 13.80 -14.18 14.42
CA GLU A 436 13.02 -15.12 13.63
C GLU A 436 13.57 -16.51 13.96
N GLU A 437 12.78 -17.33 14.65
CA GLU A 437 13.06 -18.75 14.79
C GLU A 437 13.06 -19.36 13.39
N GLN A 438 14.25 -19.43 12.80
CA GLN A 438 14.53 -20.25 11.63
C GLN A 438 14.12 -21.68 11.97
N HIS A 439 13.03 -22.15 11.37
CA HIS A 439 12.67 -23.56 11.40
C HIS A 439 13.85 -24.35 10.83
N VAL A 440 14.52 -25.10 11.72
CA VAL A 440 15.50 -26.11 11.35
C VAL A 440 14.76 -27.20 10.58
N ILE A 441 14.84 -27.16 9.26
CA ILE A 441 14.44 -28.29 8.41
C ILE A 441 15.56 -29.30 8.48
N ALA A 442 15.21 -30.52 8.87
CA ALA A 442 16.11 -31.65 9.03
C ALA A 442 16.89 -31.97 7.75
N GLU A 443 18.19 -32.20 7.92
CA GLU A 443 19.14 -32.57 6.87
C GLU A 443 18.73 -33.84 6.10
N GLY A 444 18.76 -33.74 4.77
CA GLY A 444 18.89 -34.86 3.85
C GLY A 444 19.87 -34.47 2.73
N GLU A 445 21.08 -35.04 2.79
CA GLU A 445 22.15 -35.30 1.78
C GLU A 445 22.37 -34.41 0.53
N PRO A 446 23.62 -34.32 0.03
CA PRO A 446 24.21 -33.08 -0.44
C PRO A 446 23.86 -32.67 -1.88
N ILE A 447 23.80 -31.35 -2.02
CA ILE A 447 23.58 -30.51 -3.20
C ILE A 447 24.65 -30.74 -4.27
N ALA A 448 24.21 -30.98 -5.51
CA ALA A 448 24.97 -30.61 -6.70
C ALA A 448 24.46 -29.23 -7.18
N ALA A 449 25.29 -28.22 -7.00
CA ALA A 449 25.17 -26.86 -7.54
C ALA A 449 25.25 -26.88 -9.08
N ASP A 450 24.75 -25.94 -9.88
CA ASP A 450 23.95 -24.71 -9.67
C ASP A 450 23.65 -24.18 -11.09
N THR A 451 22.39 -23.88 -11.37
CA THR A 451 21.97 -22.77 -12.24
C THR A 451 20.62 -22.27 -11.72
N GLY A 452 20.62 -21.36 -10.76
CA GLY A 452 19.45 -20.52 -10.45
C GLY A 452 18.29 -21.23 -9.76
N GLY A 453 18.55 -22.02 -8.71
CA GLY A 453 17.52 -22.54 -7.80
C GLY A 453 16.76 -23.80 -8.25
N LEU A 454 16.78 -24.13 -9.54
CA LEU A 454 16.11 -25.30 -10.09
C LEU A 454 17.12 -26.41 -10.47
N ASP A 455 16.80 -27.69 -10.22
CA ASP A 455 17.68 -28.78 -10.63
C ASP A 455 17.74 -28.94 -12.17
N GLN A 456 18.75 -29.67 -12.68
CA GLN A 456 18.98 -29.80 -14.11
C GLN A 456 17.81 -30.47 -14.86
N ALA A 457 17.09 -31.39 -14.22
CA ALA A 457 15.98 -32.10 -14.85
C ALA A 457 14.75 -31.20 -14.96
N HIS A 458 14.43 -30.45 -13.91
CA HIS A 458 13.33 -29.49 -13.89
C HIS A 458 13.60 -28.28 -14.79
N ASN A 459 14.86 -27.83 -14.91
CA ASN A 459 15.22 -26.76 -15.84
C ASN A 459 15.08 -27.20 -17.30
N SER A 460 15.50 -28.43 -17.62
CA SER A 460 15.31 -28.99 -18.97
C SER A 460 13.83 -29.13 -19.34
N LEU A 461 12.98 -29.52 -18.37
CA LEU A 461 11.54 -29.58 -18.54
C LEU A 461 10.95 -28.18 -18.77
N PHE A 462 11.35 -27.19 -17.97
CA PHE A 462 10.94 -25.81 -18.10
C PHE A 462 11.29 -25.23 -19.49
N GLU A 463 12.53 -25.39 -19.96
CA GLU A 463 12.95 -24.92 -21.28
C GLU A 463 12.15 -25.55 -22.43
N GLN A 464 11.74 -26.81 -22.28
CA GLN A 464 10.93 -27.49 -23.28
C GLN A 464 9.49 -26.96 -23.29
N LEU A 465 8.93 -26.72 -22.11
CA LEU A 465 7.55 -26.30 -21.91
C LEU A 465 7.29 -24.89 -22.47
N ILE A 466 8.17 -23.92 -22.19
CA ILE A 466 8.03 -22.51 -22.62
C ILE A 466 8.08 -22.27 -24.14
N THR A 467 8.23 -23.32 -24.95
CA THR A 467 8.18 -23.23 -26.43
C THR A 467 6.77 -23.05 -26.98
N LYS A 468 5.73 -23.37 -26.19
CA LYS A 468 4.32 -23.22 -26.55
C LYS A 468 3.49 -22.81 -25.34
N GLU A 469 2.45 -22.04 -25.57
CA GLU A 469 1.55 -21.53 -24.51
C GLU A 469 0.56 -22.59 -23.99
N ARG A 470 0.27 -23.63 -24.78
CA ARG A 470 -0.68 -24.70 -24.45
C ARG A 470 -0.13 -26.06 -24.82
N TRP A 471 -0.28 -27.03 -23.92
CA TRP A 471 0.13 -28.41 -24.06
C TRP A 471 -0.98 -29.38 -23.68
N ASP A 472 -1.11 -30.47 -24.45
CA ASP A 472 -1.91 -31.62 -24.03
C ASP A 472 -1.22 -32.32 -22.84
N ARG A 473 -1.99 -32.72 -21.82
CA ARG A 473 -1.44 -33.38 -20.61
C ARG A 473 -0.61 -34.64 -20.92
N LYS A 474 -0.97 -35.36 -21.98
CA LYS A 474 -0.24 -36.56 -22.45
C LYS A 474 1.15 -36.23 -22.99
N ASP A 475 1.30 -35.07 -23.63
CA ASP A 475 2.57 -34.64 -24.21
C ASP A 475 3.53 -34.17 -23.11
N VAL A 476 3.01 -33.50 -22.07
CA VAL A 476 3.81 -33.13 -20.89
C VAL A 476 4.21 -34.36 -20.08
N LEU A 477 3.31 -35.34 -19.91
CA LEU A 477 3.65 -36.62 -19.29
C LEU A 477 4.81 -37.32 -20.00
N ALA A 478 4.79 -37.36 -21.34
CA ALA A 478 5.88 -37.94 -22.13
C ALA A 478 7.19 -37.16 -21.95
N ALA A 479 7.13 -35.83 -21.82
CA ALA A 479 8.30 -35.00 -21.53
C ALA A 479 8.87 -35.30 -20.13
N CYS A 480 8.01 -35.40 -19.09
CA CYS A 480 8.40 -35.78 -17.74
C CYS A 480 9.00 -37.19 -17.67
N GLU A 481 8.41 -38.19 -18.35
CA GLU A 481 8.92 -39.56 -18.40
C GLU A 481 10.33 -39.63 -19.00
N SER A 482 10.61 -38.84 -20.04
CA SER A 482 11.94 -38.77 -20.66
C SER A 482 13.03 -38.25 -19.72
N LEU A 483 12.63 -37.44 -18.73
CA LEU A 483 13.48 -36.83 -17.71
C LEU A 483 13.42 -37.57 -16.36
N LYS A 484 12.68 -38.69 -16.28
CA LYS A 484 12.40 -39.47 -15.05
C LYS A 484 11.73 -38.65 -13.94
N LEU A 485 10.88 -37.71 -14.32
CA LEU A 485 10.16 -36.83 -13.42
C LEU A 485 8.68 -37.23 -13.31
N MET A 486 8.04 -36.91 -12.17
CA MET A 486 6.60 -37.06 -11.99
C MET A 486 5.89 -35.78 -12.39
N LEU A 487 4.82 -35.86 -13.19
CA LEU A 487 4.10 -34.70 -13.72
C LEU A 487 3.72 -33.68 -12.64
N ASP A 488 2.90 -34.10 -11.68
CA ASP A 488 2.34 -33.17 -10.70
C ASP A 488 3.44 -32.57 -9.80
N GLY A 489 4.42 -33.39 -9.39
CA GLY A 489 5.55 -32.94 -8.58
C GLY A 489 6.49 -31.99 -9.33
N SER A 490 6.65 -32.14 -10.64
CA SER A 490 7.44 -31.23 -11.45
C SER A 490 6.75 -29.90 -11.72
N ILE A 491 5.43 -29.91 -11.88
CA ILE A 491 4.65 -28.67 -11.99
C ILE A 491 4.75 -27.87 -10.70
N GLU A 492 4.60 -28.54 -9.54
CA GLU A 492 4.77 -27.93 -8.22
C GLU A 492 6.19 -27.34 -8.04
N THR A 493 7.23 -28.14 -8.32
CA THR A 493 8.63 -27.71 -8.16
C THR A 493 8.98 -26.51 -9.06
N ILE A 494 8.50 -26.49 -10.31
CA ILE A 494 8.74 -25.37 -11.23
C ILE A 494 7.95 -24.13 -10.81
N ASN A 495 6.72 -24.30 -10.32
CA ASN A 495 5.91 -23.18 -9.84
C ASN A 495 6.45 -22.59 -8.53
N ASP A 496 6.92 -23.41 -7.59
CA ASP A 496 7.52 -22.96 -6.34
C ASP A 496 8.77 -22.12 -6.62
N TRP A 497 9.63 -22.60 -7.52
CA TRP A 497 10.76 -21.81 -8.00
C TRP A 497 10.34 -20.49 -8.66
N ALA A 498 9.28 -20.51 -9.49
CA ALA A 498 8.76 -19.30 -10.10
C ALA A 498 8.21 -18.31 -9.04
N TYR A 499 7.57 -18.81 -7.99
CA TYR A 499 7.12 -17.99 -6.86
C TYR A 499 8.28 -17.35 -6.09
N GLU A 500 9.38 -18.05 -5.89
CA GLU A 500 10.55 -17.49 -5.20
C GLU A 500 11.20 -16.33 -5.98
N GLN A 501 11.14 -16.37 -7.32
CA GLN A 501 11.78 -15.36 -8.17
C GLN A 501 10.88 -14.19 -8.56
N VAL A 502 9.63 -14.47 -8.98
CA VAL A 502 8.70 -13.48 -9.54
C VAL A 502 7.34 -13.46 -8.84
N ASP A 503 7.20 -14.14 -7.70
CA ASP A 503 5.98 -14.22 -6.89
C ASP A 503 4.74 -14.67 -7.70
N ALA A 504 4.94 -15.54 -8.69
CA ALA A 504 3.89 -16.09 -9.55
C ALA A 504 4.21 -17.49 -10.11
N PRO A 505 3.22 -18.36 -10.32
CA PRO A 505 3.42 -19.67 -10.95
C PRO A 505 3.51 -19.52 -12.47
N VAL A 506 4.36 -20.32 -13.12
CA VAL A 506 4.55 -20.26 -14.57
C VAL A 506 3.74 -21.32 -15.33
N ILE A 507 3.28 -22.37 -14.65
CA ILE A 507 2.48 -23.46 -15.21
C ILE A 507 1.11 -23.52 -14.51
N ASP A 508 0.04 -23.58 -15.29
CA ASP A 508 -1.33 -23.79 -14.81
C ASP A 508 -1.84 -25.19 -15.24
N ASP A 509 -2.27 -26.01 -14.28
CA ASP A 509 -2.76 -27.38 -14.48
C ASP A 509 -4.29 -27.45 -14.30
N ASP A 510 -5.02 -27.22 -15.40
CA ASP A 510 -6.48 -27.36 -15.50
C ASP A 510 -6.84 -28.64 -16.33
N GLU A 511 -7.65 -28.56 -17.38
CA GLU A 511 -7.93 -29.69 -18.31
C GLU A 511 -6.76 -29.96 -19.27
N ASP A 512 -6.10 -28.87 -19.71
CA ASP A 512 -4.84 -28.86 -20.47
C ASP A 512 -3.81 -28.04 -19.68
N ILE A 513 -2.53 -28.22 -19.99
CA ILE A 513 -1.44 -27.52 -19.31
C ILE A 513 -1.14 -26.22 -20.05
N TYR A 514 -1.27 -25.10 -19.34
CA TYR A 514 -0.99 -23.76 -19.86
C TYR A 514 0.28 -23.18 -19.26
N ILE A 515 1.01 -22.41 -20.06
CA ILE A 515 2.28 -21.82 -19.66
C ILE A 515 2.19 -20.32 -19.87
N ASP A 516 2.42 -19.57 -18.80
CA ASP A 516 2.45 -18.12 -18.85
C ASP A 516 3.81 -17.67 -19.42
N LEU A 517 3.81 -17.30 -20.71
CA LEU A 517 5.01 -16.87 -21.41
C LEU A 517 5.53 -15.52 -20.91
N GLU A 518 4.71 -14.70 -20.24
CA GLU A 518 5.13 -13.43 -19.63
C GLU A 518 6.03 -13.71 -18.42
N ILE A 519 5.54 -14.57 -17.52
CA ILE A 519 6.28 -15.06 -16.35
C ILE A 519 7.53 -15.83 -16.78
N ALA A 520 7.43 -16.68 -17.82
CA ALA A 520 8.58 -17.40 -18.36
C ALA A 520 9.67 -16.49 -18.94
N ASN A 521 9.30 -15.33 -19.51
CA ASN A 521 10.25 -14.35 -20.02
C ASN A 521 10.90 -13.54 -18.88
N GLU A 522 10.15 -13.22 -17.83
CA GLU A 522 10.68 -12.57 -16.62
C GLU A 522 11.66 -13.49 -15.88
N LEU A 523 11.33 -14.78 -15.74
CA LEU A 523 12.21 -15.81 -15.16
C LEU A 523 13.50 -16.06 -15.97
N LYS A 524 13.52 -15.71 -17.26
CA LYS A 524 14.73 -15.76 -18.10
C LYS A 524 15.57 -14.49 -18.06
N ALA A 525 14.97 -13.38 -17.59
CA ALA A 525 15.60 -12.07 -17.57
C ALA A 525 16.22 -11.75 -16.20
N GLY A 526 15.73 -12.37 -15.12
CA GLY A 526 16.40 -12.45 -13.81
C GLY A 526 17.50 -13.49 -13.81
#